data_AF-R6QLM9-F1
#
_entry.id   AF-R6QLM9-F1
#
_cell.length_a   1.000
_cell.length_b   1.000
_cell.length_c   1.000
_cell.angle_alpha   90.00
_cell.angle_beta   90.00
_cell.angle_gamma   90.00
#
_symmetry.space_group_name_H-M   'P 1'
#
loop_
_entity.id
_entity.type
_entity.pdbx_description
1 polymer ?
#
loop_
_entity_poly.entity_id
_entity_poly.type
_entity_poly.pdbx_seq_one_letter_code
_entity_poly.pdbx_strand_id
1 'polypeptide(L)'
;MSRSGIVNVRMVITEEKILSNMDKVQKLINPNSKKQIIQLEEDAFFKDLIESIKTYLIEYPKKKNFPKSVYKAAYELVEYATNQFEENTKKIEELIRQREKNIALAAELKEALDAVENKEDDWKETVRNISNDFSEDIIDTLNLIGRTKSAKSQNYQDAVKLINARIVNLESNLHIEIDMERIEDRSKALSYIGIEIADALKLIPAPQEDNEVEAVLDQIEEVTPEDKTYFEQTRVEVKPSLWQRIKNSKIVRAISYAMKIKVVLQVPALPEGRGEQKN
;
A
#
# COMPACT_ATOMS: atom_id res chain seq x y z
N MET A 1 60.61 0.36 -19.57
CA MET A 1 59.16 0.64 -19.57
C MET A 1 58.41 -0.66 -19.34
N SER A 2 57.93 -0.92 -18.11
CA SER A 2 57.04 -2.04 -17.80
C SER A 2 55.60 -1.52 -17.78
N ARG A 3 54.79 -1.98 -18.73
CA ARG A 3 53.36 -1.67 -18.79
C ARG A 3 52.69 -2.31 -17.57
N SER A 4 52.28 -1.48 -16.61
CA SER A 4 51.37 -1.89 -15.55
C SER A 4 50.04 -2.25 -16.19
N GLY A 5 49.75 -3.55 -16.29
CA GLY A 5 48.46 -4.04 -16.76
C GLY A 5 47.38 -3.54 -15.81
N ILE A 6 46.43 -2.77 -16.33
CA ILE A 6 45.19 -2.44 -15.63
C ILE A 6 44.46 -3.77 -15.44
N VAL A 7 44.57 -4.33 -14.24
CA VAL A 7 43.80 -5.50 -13.83
C VAL A 7 42.35 -5.02 -13.74
N ASN A 8 41.51 -5.47 -14.66
CA ASN A 8 40.06 -5.35 -14.54
C ASN A 8 39.64 -6.13 -13.30
N VAL A 9 39.60 -5.47 -12.14
CA VAL A 9 38.96 -5.99 -10.94
C VAL A 9 37.46 -5.92 -11.21
N ARG A 10 36.92 -6.93 -11.91
CA ARG A 10 35.49 -7.24 -11.77
C ARG A 10 35.28 -7.46 -10.27
N MET A 11 34.60 -6.55 -9.59
CA MET A 11 34.19 -6.74 -8.20
C MET A 11 33.38 -8.04 -8.15
N VAL A 12 34.02 -9.13 -7.75
CA VAL A 12 33.31 -10.39 -7.48
C VAL A 12 32.48 -10.11 -6.23
N ILE A 13 31.19 -9.89 -6.43
CA ILE A 13 30.26 -9.73 -5.31
C ILE A 13 30.20 -11.08 -4.61
N THR A 14 30.67 -11.13 -3.36
CA THR A 14 30.67 -12.34 -2.53
C THR A 14 29.29 -12.60 -1.96
N GLU A 15 29.03 -13.86 -1.59
CA GLU A 15 27.80 -14.28 -0.91
C GLU A 15 27.52 -13.43 0.35
N GLU A 16 28.52 -13.25 1.21
CA GLU A 16 28.43 -12.44 2.43
C GLU A 16 28.01 -10.99 2.15
N LYS A 17 28.51 -10.42 1.05
CA LYS A 17 28.18 -9.04 0.65
C LYS A 17 26.71 -8.93 0.22
N ILE A 18 26.17 -9.94 -0.47
CA ILE A 18 24.76 -9.94 -0.87
C ILE A 18 23.83 -10.14 0.32
N LEU A 19 24.15 -11.06 1.24
CA LEU A 19 23.39 -11.23 2.47
C LEU A 19 23.37 -9.92 3.28
N SER A 20 24.52 -9.26 3.42
CA SER A 20 24.60 -7.95 4.07
C SER A 20 23.78 -6.87 3.36
N ASN A 21 23.72 -6.90 2.02
CA ASN A 21 22.89 -5.97 1.26
C ASN A 21 21.39 -6.23 1.46
N MET A 22 20.96 -7.50 1.49
CA MET A 22 19.57 -7.87 1.81
C MET A 22 19.16 -7.40 3.21
N ASP A 23 20.02 -7.58 4.21
CA ASP A 23 19.77 -7.08 5.57
C ASP A 23 19.62 -5.56 5.62
N LYS A 24 20.45 -4.82 4.86
CA LYS A 24 20.35 -3.36 4.77
C LYS A 24 19.04 -2.95 4.11
N VAL A 25 18.66 -3.60 3.02
CA VAL A 25 17.37 -3.38 2.34
C VAL A 25 16.23 -3.61 3.33
N GLN A 26 16.22 -4.74 4.04
CA GLN A 26 15.19 -5.07 5.02
C GLN A 26 15.06 -4.00 6.13
N LYS A 27 16.18 -3.46 6.63
CA LYS A 27 16.18 -2.38 7.62
C LYS A 27 15.64 -1.05 7.08
N LEU A 28 15.84 -0.78 5.80
CA LEU A 28 15.38 0.45 5.13
C LEU A 28 13.87 0.44 4.87
N ILE A 29 13.28 -0.73 4.65
CA ILE A 29 11.84 -0.91 4.43
C ILE A 29 11.05 -1.20 5.71
N ASN A 30 11.74 -1.44 6.83
CA ASN A 30 11.07 -1.74 8.10
C ASN A 30 10.37 -0.48 8.65
N PRO A 31 9.04 -0.52 8.90
CA PRO A 31 8.28 0.63 9.38
C PRO A 31 8.70 1.14 10.76
N ASN A 32 9.41 0.32 11.54
CA ASN A 32 9.91 0.67 12.88
C ASN A 32 11.37 1.14 12.89
N SER A 33 12.04 1.17 11.73
CA SER A 33 13.44 1.61 11.64
C SER A 33 13.56 3.12 11.77
N LYS A 34 14.67 3.61 12.33
CA LYS A 34 14.98 5.06 12.39
C LYS A 34 15.43 5.64 11.05
N LYS A 35 15.98 4.80 10.17
CA LYS A 35 16.42 5.18 8.82
C LYS A 35 15.52 4.44 7.84
N GLN A 36 14.50 5.13 7.36
CA GLN A 36 13.54 4.60 6.41
C GLN A 36 13.74 5.28 5.06
N ILE A 37 13.37 4.57 4.00
CA ILE A 37 13.22 5.20 2.69
C ILE A 37 12.02 6.12 2.78
N ILE A 38 12.28 7.40 2.52
CA ILE A 38 11.25 8.43 2.47
C ILE A 38 10.71 8.51 1.04
N GLN A 39 11.59 8.49 0.04
CA GLN A 39 11.23 8.52 -1.38
C GLN A 39 12.13 7.57 -2.17
N LEU A 40 11.51 6.60 -2.87
CA LEU A 40 12.24 5.64 -3.70
C LEU A 40 13.00 6.32 -4.85
N GLU A 41 12.41 7.37 -5.44
CA GLU A 41 12.95 7.99 -6.65
C GLU A 41 14.30 8.66 -6.40
N GLU A 42 14.50 9.22 -5.21
CA GLU A 42 15.70 9.95 -4.80
C GLU A 42 16.76 9.08 -4.12
N ASP A 43 16.42 7.86 -3.70
CA ASP A 43 17.34 6.97 -2.97
C ASP A 43 18.18 6.11 -3.93
N ALA A 44 19.25 6.71 -4.46
CA ALA A 44 20.23 6.02 -5.29
C ALA A 44 20.89 4.84 -4.55
N PHE A 45 21.14 4.98 -3.24
CA PHE A 45 21.75 3.93 -2.43
C PHE A 45 20.87 2.69 -2.34
N PHE A 46 19.56 2.86 -2.13
CA PHE A 46 18.62 1.76 -2.13
C PHE A 46 18.54 1.07 -3.50
N LYS A 47 18.48 1.84 -4.59
CA LYS A 47 18.48 1.30 -5.96
C LYS A 47 19.73 0.49 -6.25
N ASP A 48 20.91 0.98 -5.85
CA ASP A 48 22.18 0.28 -6.01
C ASP A 48 22.23 -1.04 -5.22
N LEU A 49 21.64 -1.08 -4.02
CA LEU A 49 21.52 -2.32 -3.24
C LEU A 49 20.65 -3.36 -3.94
N ILE A 50 19.49 -2.95 -4.47
CA ILE A 50 18.58 -3.84 -5.21
C ILE A 50 19.24 -4.32 -6.51
N GLU A 51 19.89 -3.44 -7.26
CA GLU A 51 20.59 -3.80 -8.50
C GLU A 51 21.76 -4.75 -8.23
N SER A 52 22.49 -4.56 -7.13
CA SER A 52 23.53 -5.49 -6.68
C SER A 52 22.95 -6.87 -6.36
N ILE A 53 21.80 -6.95 -5.69
CA ILE A 53 21.14 -8.22 -5.39
C ILE A 53 20.66 -8.87 -6.68
N LYS A 54 19.95 -8.14 -7.53
CA LYS A 54 19.44 -8.59 -8.83
C LYS A 54 20.55 -9.14 -9.72
N THR A 55 21.64 -8.39 -9.88
CA THR A 55 22.80 -8.80 -10.68
C THR A 55 23.36 -10.13 -10.18
N TYR A 56 23.53 -10.28 -8.86
CA TYR A 56 23.98 -11.55 -8.28
C TYR A 56 23.00 -12.70 -8.55
N LEU A 57 21.71 -12.47 -8.36
CA LEU A 57 20.65 -13.47 -8.60
C LEU A 57 20.56 -13.90 -10.08
N ILE A 58 20.88 -13.02 -11.04
CA ILE A 58 20.85 -13.35 -12.48
C ILE A 58 22.17 -13.97 -12.97
N GLU A 59 23.31 -13.50 -12.47
CA GLU A 59 24.63 -13.94 -12.94
C GLU A 59 25.07 -15.27 -12.31
N TYR A 60 24.78 -15.49 -11.04
CA TYR A 60 25.23 -16.67 -10.29
C TYR A 60 24.52 -18.00 -10.66
N PRO A 61 23.23 -18.09 -11.05
CA PRO A 61 22.61 -19.37 -11.44
C PRO A 61 23.23 -20.03 -12.68
N LYS A 62 24.10 -19.32 -13.42
CA LYS A 62 24.93 -19.91 -14.50
C LYS A 62 26.09 -20.77 -13.97
N LYS A 63 26.36 -20.74 -12.66
CA LYS A 63 27.32 -21.60 -11.95
C LYS A 63 26.54 -22.73 -11.28
N LYS A 64 26.96 -23.97 -11.51
CA LYS A 64 26.24 -25.23 -11.25
C LYS A 64 25.61 -25.45 -9.86
N ASN A 65 25.83 -24.58 -8.86
CA ASN A 65 25.23 -24.70 -7.53
C ASN A 65 25.00 -23.30 -6.93
N PHE A 66 23.73 -22.88 -6.80
CA PHE A 66 23.38 -21.58 -6.22
C PHE A 66 23.30 -21.68 -4.68
N PRO A 67 23.82 -20.72 -3.90
CA PRO A 67 23.84 -20.83 -2.44
C PRO A 67 22.43 -20.83 -1.84
N LYS A 68 22.12 -21.85 -1.04
CA LYS A 68 20.80 -22.02 -0.38
C LYS A 68 20.48 -20.85 0.57
N SER A 69 21.51 -20.34 1.26
CA SER A 69 21.47 -19.15 2.13
C SER A 69 20.94 -17.91 1.41
N VAL A 70 21.52 -17.58 0.25
CA VAL A 70 21.12 -16.42 -0.55
C VAL A 70 19.73 -16.60 -1.14
N TYR A 71 19.38 -17.83 -1.55
CA TYR A 71 18.05 -18.11 -2.08
C TYR A 71 16.98 -17.87 -1.02
N LYS A 72 17.20 -18.41 0.19
CA LYS A 72 16.32 -18.25 1.33
C LYS A 72 16.19 -16.79 1.75
N ALA A 73 17.31 -16.07 1.90
CA ALA A 73 17.30 -14.67 2.28
C ALA A 73 16.58 -13.76 1.25
N ALA A 74 16.79 -14.02 -0.05
CA ALA A 74 16.08 -13.30 -1.11
C ALA A 74 14.57 -13.56 -1.07
N TYR A 75 14.17 -14.82 -0.82
CA TYR A 75 12.77 -15.20 -0.70
C TYR A 75 12.11 -14.55 0.52
N GLU A 76 12.76 -14.60 1.68
CA GLU A 76 12.31 -13.95 2.93
C GLU A 76 12.18 -12.43 2.75
N LEU A 77 13.10 -11.80 2.01
CA LEU A 77 13.04 -10.37 1.70
C LEU A 77 11.81 -10.01 0.85
N VAL A 78 11.52 -10.81 -0.19
CA VAL A 78 10.34 -10.61 -1.05
C VAL A 78 9.05 -10.86 -0.28
N GLU A 79 9.01 -11.89 0.56
CA GLU A 79 7.87 -12.20 1.42
C GLU A 79 7.61 -11.05 2.41
N TYR A 80 8.67 -10.58 3.09
CA TYR A 80 8.57 -9.44 4.00
C TYR A 80 8.04 -8.20 3.26
N ALA A 81 8.59 -7.89 2.08
CA ALA A 81 8.15 -6.75 1.28
C ALA A 81 6.67 -6.87 0.86
N THR A 82 6.23 -8.07 0.50
CA THR A 82 4.83 -8.36 0.11
C THR A 82 3.89 -8.18 1.29
N ASN A 83 4.22 -8.73 2.46
CA ASN A 83 3.40 -8.61 3.67
C ASN A 83 3.27 -7.13 4.10
N GLN A 84 4.37 -6.37 4.05
CA GLN A 84 4.34 -4.93 4.34
C GLN A 84 3.52 -4.14 3.33
N PHE A 85 3.54 -4.53 2.06
CA PHE A 85 2.71 -3.90 1.02
C PHE A 85 1.21 -4.16 1.27
N GLU A 86 0.85 -5.36 1.68
CA GLU A 86 -0.53 -5.70 2.06
C GLU A 86 -0.99 -4.90 3.29
N GLU A 87 -0.16 -4.78 4.32
CA GLU A 87 -0.45 -3.96 5.49
C GLU A 87 -0.65 -2.48 5.13
N ASN A 88 0.20 -1.94 4.24
CA ASN A 88 0.07 -0.57 3.75
C ASN A 88 -1.23 -0.38 2.95
N THR A 89 -1.62 -1.35 2.15
CA THR A 89 -2.88 -1.30 1.37
C THR A 89 -4.09 -1.22 2.29
N LYS A 90 -4.11 -2.00 3.38
CA LYS A 90 -5.18 -1.92 4.39
C LYS A 90 -5.24 -0.55 5.07
N LYS A 91 -4.08 0.02 5.43
CA LYS A 91 -4.02 1.36 6.02
C LYS A 91 -4.53 2.44 5.07
N ILE A 92 -4.18 2.37 3.78
CA ILE A 92 -4.71 3.29 2.76
C ILE A 92 -6.24 3.14 2.68
N GLU A 93 -6.77 1.92 2.67
CA GLU A 93 -8.22 1.69 2.65
C GLU A 93 -8.92 2.32 3.86
N GLU A 94 -8.36 2.17 5.06
CA GLU A 94 -8.88 2.82 6.28
C GLU A 94 -8.87 4.34 6.16
N LEU A 95 -7.78 4.93 5.65
CA LEU A 95 -7.64 6.36 5.42
C LEU A 95 -8.65 6.88 4.38
N ILE A 96 -8.90 6.12 3.31
CA ILE A 96 -9.92 6.46 2.30
C ILE A 96 -11.31 6.47 2.93
N ARG A 97 -11.67 5.44 3.70
CA ARG A 97 -12.97 5.39 4.40
C ARG A 97 -13.14 6.54 5.39
N GLN A 98 -12.08 6.92 6.09
CA GLN A 98 -12.09 8.10 6.96
C GLN A 98 -12.32 9.38 6.18
N ARG A 99 -11.63 9.55 5.04
CA ARG A 99 -11.82 10.69 4.14
C ARG A 99 -13.25 10.76 3.62
N GLU A 100 -13.82 9.65 3.17
CA GLU A 100 -15.21 9.56 2.71
C GLU A 100 -16.19 9.98 3.81
N LYS A 101 -15.98 9.49 5.05
CA LYS A 101 -16.78 9.90 6.20
C LYS A 101 -16.64 11.41 6.46
N ASN A 102 -15.43 11.95 6.42
CA ASN A 102 -15.22 13.38 6.65
C ASN A 102 -15.87 14.24 5.56
N ILE A 103 -15.84 13.81 4.30
CA ILE A 103 -16.53 14.49 3.19
C ILE A 103 -18.05 14.46 3.40
N ALA A 104 -18.62 13.32 3.82
CA ALA A 104 -20.03 13.22 4.14
C ALA A 104 -20.43 14.17 5.27
N LEU A 105 -19.66 14.19 6.36
CA LEU A 105 -19.85 15.13 7.46
C LEU A 105 -19.73 16.59 7.01
N ALA A 106 -18.74 16.91 6.17
CA ALA A 106 -18.59 18.25 5.63
C ALA A 106 -19.82 18.69 4.83
N ALA A 107 -20.38 17.79 4.02
CA ALA A 107 -21.59 18.05 3.24
C ALA A 107 -22.81 18.30 4.15
N GLU A 108 -23.01 17.45 5.17
CA GLU A 108 -24.09 17.62 6.16
C GLU A 108 -23.97 18.94 6.94
N LEU A 109 -22.75 19.29 7.36
CA LEU A 109 -22.49 20.54 8.07
C LEU A 109 -22.73 21.76 7.18
N LYS A 110 -22.40 21.65 5.89
CA LYS A 110 -22.62 22.70 4.91
C LYS A 110 -24.11 22.90 4.62
N GLU A 111 -24.85 21.81 4.44
CA GLU A 111 -26.32 21.85 4.29
C GLU A 111 -26.98 22.48 5.53
N ALA A 112 -26.55 22.09 6.74
CA ALA A 112 -27.04 22.69 7.97
C ALA A 112 -26.68 24.18 8.07
N LEU A 113 -25.48 24.59 7.66
CA LEU A 113 -25.09 26.01 7.62
C LEU A 113 -25.96 26.78 6.63
N ASP A 114 -26.16 26.26 5.41
CA ASP A 114 -26.96 26.89 4.37
C ASP A 114 -28.42 27.06 4.82
N ALA A 115 -29.03 26.02 5.41
CA ALA A 115 -30.39 26.08 5.94
C ALA A 115 -30.54 27.15 7.04
N VAL A 116 -29.53 27.25 7.92
CA VAL A 116 -29.48 28.23 9.02
C VAL A 116 -29.28 29.66 8.50
N GLU A 117 -28.42 29.86 7.50
CA GLU A 117 -28.17 31.17 6.88
C GLU A 117 -29.38 31.67 6.08
N ASN A 118 -30.04 30.78 5.34
CA ASN A 118 -31.24 31.08 4.57
C ASN A 118 -32.52 31.16 5.42
N LYS A 119 -32.45 30.74 6.69
CA LYS A 119 -33.58 30.71 7.64
C LYS A 119 -34.76 29.89 7.12
N GLU A 120 -34.45 28.72 6.57
CA GLU A 120 -35.44 27.76 6.12
C GLU A 120 -36.36 27.35 7.28
N ASP A 121 -37.65 27.12 7.03
CA ASP A 121 -38.63 26.94 8.11
C ASP A 121 -38.28 25.76 9.05
N ASP A 122 -37.58 24.76 8.54
CA ASP A 122 -37.13 23.53 9.19
C ASP A 122 -35.66 23.52 9.64
N TRP A 123 -34.94 24.66 9.58
CA TRP A 123 -33.51 24.71 9.91
C TRP A 123 -33.17 24.12 11.30
N LYS A 124 -34.07 24.24 12.28
CA LYS A 124 -33.89 23.70 13.63
C LYS A 124 -33.90 22.17 13.64
N GLU A 125 -34.69 21.56 12.76
CA GLU A 125 -34.74 20.12 12.59
C GLU A 125 -33.47 19.64 11.90
N THR A 126 -33.01 20.33 10.86
CA THR A 126 -31.73 20.06 10.19
C THR A 126 -30.56 20.06 11.18
N VAL A 127 -30.46 21.10 12.03
CA VAL A 127 -29.42 21.18 13.07
C VAL A 127 -29.55 20.07 14.12
N ARG A 128 -30.78 19.64 14.44
CA ARG A 128 -31.03 18.53 15.38
C ARG A 128 -30.62 17.18 14.78
N ASN A 129 -30.81 16.98 13.48
CA ASN A 129 -30.48 15.72 12.82
C ASN A 129 -28.98 15.44 12.83
N ILE A 130 -28.15 16.48 12.70
CA ILE A 130 -26.69 16.37 12.72
C ILE A 130 -26.08 16.40 14.13
N SER A 131 -26.89 16.53 15.20
CA SER A 131 -26.37 16.74 16.57
C SER A 131 -25.59 15.56 17.13
N ASN A 132 -25.78 14.36 16.58
CA ASN A 132 -25.05 13.16 17.01
C ASN A 132 -23.65 13.07 16.38
N ASP A 133 -23.44 13.76 15.26
CA ASP A 133 -22.22 13.66 14.45
C ASP A 133 -21.23 14.80 14.72
N PHE A 134 -21.70 15.90 15.34
CA PHE A 134 -20.90 17.06 15.69
C PHE A 134 -20.90 17.34 17.20
N SER A 135 -19.88 18.06 17.66
CA SER A 135 -19.79 18.49 19.06
C SER A 135 -20.86 19.54 19.39
N GLU A 136 -21.26 19.59 20.66
CA GLU A 136 -22.21 20.58 21.17
C GLU A 136 -21.83 22.02 20.78
N ASP A 137 -20.54 22.37 20.83
CA ASP A 137 -20.04 23.70 20.43
C ASP A 137 -20.40 24.07 18.97
N ILE A 138 -20.37 23.11 18.04
CA ILE A 138 -20.72 23.33 16.63
C ILE A 138 -22.23 23.55 16.51
N ILE A 139 -23.01 22.74 17.22
CA ILE A 139 -24.47 22.82 17.26
C ILE A 139 -24.92 24.15 17.86
N ASP A 140 -24.29 24.60 18.94
CA ASP A 140 -24.56 25.89 19.58
C ASP A 140 -24.19 27.06 18.66
N THR A 141 -23.09 26.94 17.92
CA THR A 141 -22.68 27.94 16.93
C THR A 141 -23.69 28.05 15.79
N LEU A 142 -24.20 26.93 15.26
CA LEU A 142 -25.27 26.92 14.26
C LEU A 142 -26.57 27.54 14.81
N ASN A 143 -26.95 27.19 16.04
CA ASN A 143 -28.11 27.78 16.71
C ASN A 143 -27.97 29.29 16.91
N LEU A 144 -26.77 29.79 17.22
CA LEU A 144 -26.48 31.21 17.34
C LEU A 144 -26.69 31.93 15.99
N ILE A 145 -26.19 31.35 14.90
CA ILE A 145 -26.34 31.89 13.54
C ILE A 145 -27.83 31.99 13.19
N GLY A 146 -28.61 30.93 13.37
CA GLY A 146 -30.03 30.88 12.98
C GLY A 146 -30.94 31.80 13.80
N ARG A 147 -30.62 32.02 15.08
CA ARG A 147 -31.35 32.95 15.95
C ARG A 147 -31.02 34.41 15.68
N THR A 148 -29.89 34.70 15.03
CA THR A 148 -29.44 36.07 14.84
C THR A 148 -30.24 36.78 13.75
N LYS A 149 -30.74 37.98 14.08
CA LYS A 149 -31.53 38.79 13.14
C LYS A 149 -30.67 39.52 12.11
N SER A 150 -29.42 39.83 12.45
CA SER A 150 -28.52 40.63 11.61
C SER A 150 -27.24 39.88 11.27
N ALA A 151 -27.05 39.62 9.97
CA ALA A 151 -25.80 39.06 9.44
C ALA A 151 -24.59 40.02 9.58
N LYS A 152 -24.81 41.29 9.95
CA LYS A 152 -23.74 42.30 10.10
C LYS A 152 -23.06 42.27 11.46
N SER A 153 -23.60 41.52 12.42
CA SER A 153 -23.00 41.46 13.76
C SER A 153 -21.67 40.70 13.72
N GLN A 154 -20.70 41.16 14.50
CA GLN A 154 -19.38 40.52 14.60
C GLN A 154 -19.50 39.05 15.05
N ASN A 155 -20.34 38.79 16.06
CA ASN A 155 -20.58 37.43 16.57
C ASN A 155 -21.12 36.48 15.50
N TYR A 156 -22.01 36.95 14.63
CA TYR A 156 -22.51 36.16 13.51
C TYR A 156 -21.40 35.84 12.50
N GLN A 157 -20.63 36.85 12.11
CA GLN A 157 -19.54 36.70 11.15
C GLN A 157 -18.46 35.74 11.68
N ASP A 158 -18.15 35.80 12.96
CA ASP A 158 -17.17 34.91 13.59
C ASP A 158 -17.71 33.49 13.73
N ALA A 159 -18.99 33.31 14.03
CA ALA A 159 -19.66 32.01 14.05
C ALA A 159 -19.64 31.34 12.66
N VAL A 160 -20.00 32.07 11.61
CA VAL A 160 -19.98 31.57 10.22
C VAL A 160 -18.55 31.19 9.80
N LYS A 161 -17.55 31.98 10.16
CA LYS A 161 -16.14 31.63 9.90
C LYS A 161 -15.70 30.36 10.62
N LEU A 162 -16.14 30.16 11.87
CA LEU A 162 -15.81 28.98 12.65
C LEU A 162 -16.38 27.71 11.98
N ILE A 163 -17.65 27.74 11.57
CA ILE A 163 -18.27 26.61 10.86
C ILE A 163 -17.59 26.37 9.51
N ASN A 164 -17.35 27.41 8.73
CA ASN A 164 -16.65 27.28 7.44
C ASN A 164 -15.22 26.73 7.60
N ALA A 165 -14.48 27.15 8.63
CA ALA A 165 -13.16 26.59 8.91
C ALA A 165 -13.25 25.09 9.26
N ARG A 166 -14.30 24.67 9.97
CA ARG A 166 -14.55 23.26 10.27
C ARG A 166 -14.89 22.45 9.00
N ILE A 167 -15.73 23.00 8.12
CA ILE A 167 -16.05 22.40 6.81
C ILE A 167 -14.76 22.22 5.99
N VAL A 168 -13.96 23.28 5.84
CA VAL A 168 -12.69 23.22 5.09
C VAL A 168 -11.71 22.20 5.69
N ASN A 169 -11.65 22.07 7.01
CA ASN A 169 -10.82 21.05 7.66
C ASN A 169 -11.28 19.63 7.31
N LEU A 170 -12.59 19.38 7.33
CA LEU A 170 -13.21 18.11 6.97
C LEU A 170 -13.13 17.79 5.47
N GLU A 171 -13.15 18.80 4.59
CA GLU A 171 -13.00 18.62 3.14
C GLU A 171 -11.54 18.41 2.74
N SER A 172 -10.65 19.28 3.21
CA SER A 172 -9.23 19.27 2.83
C SER A 172 -8.53 17.99 3.26
N ASN A 173 -8.89 17.40 4.41
CA ASN A 173 -8.32 16.15 4.91
C ASN A 173 -6.77 16.10 4.82
N LEU A 174 -6.09 17.24 4.98
CA LEU A 174 -4.67 17.39 4.67
C LEU A 174 -3.80 16.35 5.38
N HIS A 175 -4.11 16.03 6.63
CA HIS A 175 -3.40 15.00 7.38
C HIS A 175 -3.52 13.61 6.76
N ILE A 176 -4.72 13.24 6.28
CA ILE A 176 -4.97 11.98 5.59
C ILE A 176 -4.22 11.94 4.27
N GLU A 177 -4.20 13.05 3.52
CA GLU A 177 -3.48 13.15 2.25
C GLU A 177 -1.97 12.96 2.43
N ILE A 178 -1.36 13.65 3.39
CA ILE A 178 0.07 13.51 3.72
C ILE A 178 0.38 12.07 4.15
N ASP A 179 -0.47 11.45 4.97
CA ASP A 179 -0.27 10.08 5.42
C ASP A 179 -0.42 9.07 4.26
N MET A 180 -1.36 9.28 3.35
CA MET A 180 -1.52 8.47 2.13
C MET A 180 -0.30 8.59 1.21
N GLU A 181 0.19 9.80 0.95
CA GLU A 181 1.38 10.04 0.11
C GLU A 181 2.61 9.32 0.67
N ARG A 182 2.84 9.44 1.99
CA ARG A 182 3.94 8.75 2.68
C ARG A 182 3.82 7.23 2.58
N ILE A 183 2.61 6.68 2.69
CA ILE A 183 2.38 5.24 2.53
C ILE A 183 2.55 4.83 1.05
N GLU A 184 2.14 5.66 0.09
CA GLU A 184 2.32 5.43 -1.34
C GLU A 184 3.81 5.30 -1.68
N ASP A 185 4.65 6.22 -1.23
CA ASP A 185 6.09 6.19 -1.53
C ASP A 185 6.80 4.97 -0.95
N ARG A 186 6.42 4.55 0.26
CA ARG A 186 6.87 3.28 0.83
C ARG A 186 6.39 2.09 0.01
N SER A 187 5.14 2.12 -0.44
CA SER A 187 4.54 1.04 -1.22
C SER A 187 5.19 0.91 -2.60
N LYS A 188 5.66 2.01 -3.20
CA LYS A 188 6.51 1.99 -4.39
C LYS A 188 7.83 1.25 -4.13
N ALA A 189 8.52 1.53 -3.03
CA ALA A 189 9.77 0.85 -2.68
C ALA A 189 9.58 -0.66 -2.44
N LEU A 190 8.51 -1.03 -1.73
CA LEU A 190 8.14 -2.43 -1.50
C LEU A 190 7.79 -3.16 -2.80
N SER A 191 7.05 -2.48 -3.69
CA SER A 191 6.71 -3.01 -5.01
C SER A 191 7.95 -3.18 -5.88
N TYR A 192 8.90 -2.25 -5.85
CA TYR A 192 10.16 -2.33 -6.58
C TYR A 192 10.98 -3.57 -6.18
N ILE A 193 11.07 -3.85 -4.88
CA ILE A 193 11.68 -5.10 -4.38
C ILE A 193 10.96 -6.32 -4.94
N GLY A 194 9.63 -6.35 -4.81
CA GLY A 194 8.81 -7.48 -5.24
C GLY A 194 8.91 -7.75 -6.74
N ILE A 195 9.11 -6.73 -7.57
CA ILE A 195 9.29 -6.88 -9.02
C ILE A 195 10.72 -7.34 -9.32
N GLU A 196 11.73 -6.58 -8.90
CA GLU A 196 13.11 -6.79 -9.34
C GLU A 196 13.73 -8.07 -8.76
N ILE A 197 13.47 -8.37 -7.48
CA ILE A 197 14.06 -9.54 -6.82
C ILE A 197 13.26 -10.81 -7.15
N ALA A 198 11.92 -10.76 -7.16
CA ALA A 198 11.13 -11.94 -7.47
C ALA A 198 11.26 -12.37 -8.94
N ASP A 199 11.44 -11.43 -9.87
CA ASP A 199 11.68 -11.77 -11.26
C ASP A 199 13.05 -12.43 -11.47
N ALA A 200 14.08 -11.95 -10.76
CA ALA A 200 15.38 -12.61 -10.74
C ALA A 200 15.32 -14.02 -10.13
N LEU A 201 14.53 -14.21 -9.05
CA LEU A 201 14.36 -15.51 -8.40
C LEU A 201 13.65 -16.55 -9.28
N LYS A 202 12.73 -16.15 -10.18
CA LYS A 202 12.06 -17.08 -11.11
C LYS A 202 13.04 -17.85 -11.99
N LEU A 203 14.19 -17.25 -12.29
CA LEU A 203 15.20 -17.83 -13.16
C LEU A 203 16.09 -18.85 -12.44
N ILE A 204 16.00 -18.91 -11.11
CA ILE A 204 16.76 -19.83 -10.27
C ILE A 204 15.88 -21.04 -9.95
N PRO A 205 16.29 -22.26 -10.33
CA PRO A 205 15.62 -23.46 -9.84
C PRO A 205 15.62 -23.47 -8.32
N ALA A 206 14.49 -23.81 -7.70
CA ALA A 206 14.44 -23.97 -6.26
C ALA A 206 15.52 -24.98 -5.83
N PRO A 207 16.35 -24.68 -4.81
CA PRO A 207 17.35 -25.61 -4.35
C PRO A 207 16.66 -26.90 -3.94
N GLN A 208 17.11 -28.04 -4.48
CA GLN A 208 16.70 -29.33 -3.95
C GLN A 208 17.11 -29.34 -2.46
N GLU A 209 16.15 -29.58 -1.58
CA GLU A 209 16.46 -29.92 -0.20
C GLU A 209 17.34 -31.17 -0.29
N ASP A 210 18.57 -31.08 0.20
CA ASP A 210 19.38 -32.29 0.37
C ASP A 210 18.74 -32.97 1.56
N ASN A 211 17.76 -33.82 1.27
CA ASN A 211 17.15 -34.67 2.25
C ASN A 211 18.20 -35.71 2.63
N GLU A 212 18.97 -35.45 3.69
CA GLU A 212 19.31 -36.51 4.65
C GLU A 212 18.05 -36.96 5.42
N VAL A 213 16.95 -37.18 4.69
CA VAL A 213 15.67 -37.78 5.10
C VAL A 213 15.23 -38.81 4.04
N GLU A 214 16.13 -39.21 3.15
CA GLU A 214 15.95 -40.27 2.16
C GLU A 214 16.13 -41.66 2.79
N ALA A 215 15.59 -41.88 3.98
CA ALA A 215 15.68 -43.15 4.73
C ALA A 215 14.37 -43.59 5.41
N VAL A 216 13.21 -43.01 5.03
CA VAL A 216 11.89 -43.47 5.55
C VAL A 216 10.86 -43.75 4.44
N LEU A 217 11.25 -43.76 3.17
CA LEU A 217 10.32 -44.03 2.06
C LEU A 217 10.54 -45.35 1.31
N ASP A 218 11.57 -46.13 1.66
CA ASP A 218 11.87 -47.44 1.03
C ASP A 218 11.43 -48.67 1.86
N GLN A 219 10.56 -48.47 2.85
CA GLN A 219 9.83 -49.59 3.45
C GLN A 219 8.36 -49.23 3.49
N ILE A 220 7.61 -49.72 2.51
CA ILE A 220 6.35 -50.48 2.60
C ILE A 220 5.88 -50.65 1.15
N GLU A 221 6.51 -51.61 0.46
CA GLU A 221 5.88 -52.33 -0.63
C GLU A 221 5.12 -53.50 0.03
N GLU A 222 3.91 -53.83 -0.46
CA GLU A 222 2.88 -54.71 0.12
C GLU A 222 2.06 -54.04 1.25
N VAL A 223 0.72 -53.90 1.21
CA VAL A 223 -0.31 -54.94 1.06
C VAL A 223 -1.70 -54.33 0.74
N THR A 224 -2.44 -54.98 -0.18
CA THR A 224 -3.93 -55.15 -0.32
C THR A 224 -4.98 -54.00 -0.22
N PRO A 225 -6.14 -54.12 -0.94
CA PRO A 225 -7.01 -53.01 -1.32
C PRO A 225 -8.27 -52.80 -0.45
N GLU A 226 -8.20 -52.85 0.88
CA GLU A 226 -9.40 -52.66 1.73
C GLU A 226 -9.39 -51.45 2.71
N ASP A 227 -8.30 -50.70 2.84
CA ASP A 227 -8.24 -49.57 3.80
C ASP A 227 -8.53 -48.18 3.18
N LYS A 228 -9.39 -48.10 2.16
CA LYS A 228 -9.74 -46.81 1.51
C LYS A 228 -10.67 -45.92 2.34
N THR A 229 -11.22 -46.39 3.45
CA THR A 229 -12.23 -45.66 4.24
C THR A 229 -11.70 -45.04 5.53
N TYR A 230 -10.44 -45.27 5.92
CA TYR A 230 -9.83 -44.65 7.11
C TYR A 230 -8.89 -43.48 6.81
N PHE A 231 -8.44 -43.30 5.56
CA PHE A 231 -7.57 -42.18 5.15
C PHE A 231 -8.32 -40.87 4.84
N GLU A 232 -9.66 -40.88 4.78
CA GLU A 232 -10.43 -39.66 4.50
C GLU A 232 -10.58 -38.74 5.73
N GLN A 233 -10.35 -39.24 6.94
CA GLN A 233 -10.53 -38.47 8.18
C GLN A 233 -9.24 -37.92 8.79
N THR A 234 -8.07 -38.25 8.24
CA THR A 234 -6.76 -37.69 8.65
C THR A 234 -6.04 -37.07 7.45
N ARG A 235 -6.77 -36.30 6.64
CA ARG A 235 -6.14 -35.34 5.74
C ARG A 235 -5.49 -34.24 6.59
N VAL A 236 -4.20 -34.41 6.88
CA VAL A 236 -3.33 -33.30 7.21
C VAL A 236 -3.43 -32.34 6.02
N GLU A 237 -3.98 -31.16 6.25
CA GLU A 237 -4.06 -30.09 5.26
C GLU A 237 -2.65 -29.78 4.75
N VAL A 238 -2.30 -30.33 3.60
CA VAL A 238 -1.08 -29.94 2.89
C VAL A 238 -1.29 -28.49 2.48
N LYS A 239 -0.68 -27.56 3.23
CA LYS A 239 -0.71 -26.14 2.92
C LYS A 239 -0.35 -25.95 1.45
N PRO A 240 -1.11 -25.15 0.69
CA PRO A 240 -0.78 -24.88 -0.71
C PRO A 240 0.63 -24.27 -0.77
N SER A 241 1.40 -24.64 -1.78
CA SER A 241 2.77 -24.14 -1.93
C SER A 241 2.76 -22.62 -1.97
N LEU A 242 3.74 -21.99 -1.31
CA LEU A 242 3.84 -20.54 -1.20
C LEU A 242 3.91 -19.87 -2.59
N TRP A 243 4.42 -20.59 -3.60
CA TRP A 243 4.39 -20.24 -5.02
C TRP A 243 2.98 -20.21 -5.64
N GLN A 244 2.08 -21.11 -5.22
CA GLN A 244 0.68 -21.05 -5.60
C GLN A 244 -0.05 -19.90 -4.92
N ARG A 245 0.33 -19.51 -3.69
CA ARG A 245 -0.21 -18.30 -3.05
C ARG A 245 0.20 -17.03 -3.79
N ILE A 246 1.45 -16.92 -4.22
CA ILE A 246 1.94 -15.79 -5.03
C ILE A 246 1.24 -15.72 -6.40
N LYS A 247 1.08 -16.85 -7.11
CA LYS A 247 0.41 -16.91 -8.42
C LYS A 247 -1.12 -16.75 -8.36
N ASN A 248 -1.77 -17.30 -7.35
CA ASN A 248 -3.24 -17.23 -7.18
C ASN A 248 -3.69 -16.01 -6.38
N SER A 249 -2.76 -15.20 -5.85
CA SER A 249 -3.16 -13.98 -5.19
C SER A 249 -3.76 -13.03 -6.21
N LYS A 250 -4.96 -12.54 -5.92
CA LYS A 250 -5.63 -11.46 -6.68
C LYS A 250 -4.77 -10.19 -6.79
N ILE A 251 -3.63 -10.16 -6.10
CA ILE A 251 -2.63 -9.10 -5.96
C ILE A 251 -1.86 -8.80 -7.27
N VAL A 252 -1.46 -9.79 -8.10
CA VAL A 252 -0.82 -9.47 -9.40
C VAL A 252 -1.79 -8.69 -10.31
N ARG A 253 -3.09 -8.99 -10.21
CA ARG A 253 -4.17 -8.25 -10.89
C ARG A 253 -4.44 -6.90 -10.24
N ALA A 254 -4.40 -6.80 -8.90
CA ALA A 254 -4.63 -5.56 -8.16
C ALA A 254 -3.49 -4.54 -8.32
N ILE A 255 -2.23 -4.99 -8.36
CA ILE A 255 -1.06 -4.15 -8.67
C ILE A 255 -1.19 -3.56 -10.09
N SER A 256 -1.64 -4.36 -11.06
CA SER A 256 -1.89 -3.90 -12.42
C SER A 256 -3.10 -2.95 -12.52
N TYR A 257 -4.11 -3.10 -11.66
CA TYR A 257 -5.28 -2.22 -11.60
C TYR A 257 -4.98 -0.89 -10.88
N ALA A 258 -4.24 -0.92 -9.76
CA ALA A 258 -3.79 0.25 -9.04
C ALA A 258 -2.87 1.14 -9.89
N MET A 259 -2.00 0.54 -10.72
CA MET A 259 -1.22 1.28 -11.70
C MET A 259 -2.05 1.82 -12.89
N LYS A 260 -3.18 1.19 -13.24
CA LYS A 260 -4.13 1.72 -14.25
C LYS A 260 -4.95 2.92 -13.75
N ILE A 261 -5.17 3.04 -12.44
CA ILE A 261 -5.90 4.18 -11.85
C ILE A 261 -5.07 5.48 -11.95
N LYS A 262 -3.79 5.39 -12.31
CA LYS A 262 -2.97 6.52 -12.77
C LYS A 262 -3.23 6.97 -14.22
N VAL A 263 -4.30 6.52 -14.88
CA VAL A 263 -4.78 7.12 -16.14
C VAL A 263 -5.85 8.16 -15.81
N VAL A 264 -5.37 9.37 -15.56
CA VAL A 264 -5.99 10.66 -15.92
C VAL A 264 -7.50 10.57 -16.27
N LEU A 265 -8.36 10.75 -15.27
CA LEU A 265 -9.68 11.37 -15.47
C LEU A 265 -9.44 12.88 -15.62
N GLN A 266 -8.81 13.29 -16.73
CA GLN A 266 -9.13 14.58 -17.31
C GLN A 266 -10.56 14.41 -17.80
N VAL A 267 -11.51 14.94 -17.04
CA VAL A 267 -12.83 15.23 -17.57
C VAL A 267 -12.58 16.34 -18.60
N PRO A 268 -12.67 16.12 -19.93
CA PRO A 268 -12.90 17.26 -20.79
C PRO A 268 -14.32 17.70 -20.42
N ALA A 269 -14.41 18.88 -19.82
CA ALA A 269 -15.66 19.55 -19.55
C ALA A 269 -16.54 19.44 -20.80
N LEU A 270 -17.60 18.64 -20.72
CA LEU A 270 -18.73 18.74 -21.62
C LEU A 270 -19.30 20.15 -21.39
N PRO A 271 -19.28 21.04 -22.39
CA PRO A 271 -19.92 22.33 -22.24
C PRO A 271 -21.42 22.11 -22.40
N GLU A 272 -22.14 22.10 -21.28
CA GLU A 272 -23.58 22.31 -21.31
C GLU A 272 -23.86 23.81 -21.50
N GLY A 273 -24.64 24.14 -22.53
CA GLY A 273 -25.56 25.27 -22.45
C GLY A 273 -25.62 26.25 -23.64
N ARG A 274 -26.70 26.08 -24.41
CA ARG A 274 -27.58 27.12 -25.00
C ARG A 274 -27.14 27.87 -26.29
N GLY A 275 -27.86 27.52 -27.36
CA GLY A 275 -28.76 28.42 -28.11
C GLY A 275 -28.16 29.57 -28.94
N GLU A 276 -28.35 29.54 -30.28
CA GLU A 276 -29.19 30.50 -31.03
C GLU A 276 -29.10 30.29 -32.57
N GLN A 277 -30.29 30.24 -33.17
CA GLN A 277 -30.76 30.67 -34.50
C GLN A 277 -29.84 31.10 -35.68
N LYS A 278 -30.43 30.88 -36.89
CA LYS A 278 -30.17 31.43 -38.25
C LYS A 278 -29.02 30.75 -39.03
N ASN A 279 -29.21 30.22 -40.25
CA ASN A 279 -30.01 30.65 -41.40
C ASN A 279 -30.66 29.47 -42.14
#